data_AF-A0A832GRH0-F1
#
_entry.id   AF-A0A832GRH0-F1
#
_cell.length_a   1.000
_cell.length_b   1.000
_cell.length_c   1.000
_cell.angle_alpha   90.00
_cell.angle_beta   90.00
_cell.angle_gamma   90.00
#
_symmetry.space_group_name_H-M   'P 1'
#
loop_
_entity.id
_entity.type
_entity.pdbx_description
1 polymer ?
#
loop_
_entity_poly.entity_id
_entity_poly.type
_entity_poly.pdbx_seq_one_letter_code
_entity_poly.pdbx_strand_id
1 'polypeptide(L)'
;MDLVTLLKDYKQEIVEEAYQNFEPVKLHGYTKVGEERTKEKMCNLYNVLIECVENKTLIPVLNHTEKIAKERYSSGYDLHEIQTVINALEQSIWKRVFSEIEPEKYPEYLGLVSTVLGAGKDNLARTYVELASKIKVPTLNLQALFTGSEGDKAIKE
;
A
#
# COMPACT_ATOMS: atom_id res chain seq x y z
N MET A 1 25.55 -14.76 -4.17
CA MET A 1 24.90 -13.89 -3.16
C MET A 1 23.59 -14.52 -2.72
N ASP A 2 23.20 -14.37 -1.45
CA ASP A 2 21.86 -14.72 -0.95
C ASP A 2 20.91 -13.50 -1.00
N LEU A 3 19.61 -13.75 -0.88
CA LEU A 3 18.58 -12.70 -0.99
C LEU A 3 18.72 -11.61 0.07
N VAL A 4 19.01 -11.96 1.32
CA VAL A 4 19.08 -10.98 2.41
C VAL A 4 20.26 -10.04 2.20
N THR A 5 21.41 -10.58 1.80
CA THR A 5 22.58 -9.78 1.44
C THR A 5 22.28 -8.84 0.29
N LEU A 6 21.64 -9.33 -0.79
CA LEU A 6 21.20 -8.47 -1.91
C LEU A 6 20.31 -7.32 -1.43
N LEU A 7 19.29 -7.62 -0.63
CA LEU A 7 18.34 -6.61 -0.16
C LEU A 7 19.04 -5.55 0.71
N LYS A 8 20.00 -5.95 1.54
CA LYS A 8 20.76 -5.02 2.38
C LYS A 8 21.71 -4.15 1.58
N ASP A 9 22.51 -4.75 0.70
CA ASP A 9 23.57 -4.08 -0.04
C ASP A 9 22.98 -3.07 -1.04
N TYR A 10 21.89 -3.43 -1.71
CA TYR A 10 21.26 -2.61 -2.73
C TYR A 10 20.08 -1.77 -2.23
N LYS A 11 19.85 -1.70 -0.91
CA LYS A 11 18.68 -1.03 -0.32
C LYS A 11 18.47 0.39 -0.86
N GLN A 12 19.51 1.22 -0.82
CA GLN A 12 19.39 2.63 -1.20
C GLN A 12 19.05 2.78 -2.68
N GLU A 13 19.72 2.01 -3.54
CA GLU A 13 19.51 2.03 -4.99
C GLU A 13 18.12 1.52 -5.37
N ILE A 14 17.65 0.46 -4.71
CA ILE A 14 16.31 -0.09 -4.94
C ILE A 14 15.23 0.93 -4.53
N VAL A 15 15.39 1.58 -3.37
CA VAL A 15 14.43 2.60 -2.91
C VAL A 15 14.44 3.83 -3.82
N GLU A 16 15.63 4.26 -4.24
CA GLU A 16 15.77 5.35 -5.20
C GLU A 16 15.05 5.02 -6.51
N GLU A 17 15.36 3.86 -7.10
CA GLU A 17 14.75 3.42 -8.34
C GLU A 17 13.22 3.28 -8.20
N ALA A 18 12.75 2.69 -7.10
CA ALA A 18 11.32 2.56 -6.84
C ALA A 18 10.63 3.92 -6.77
N TYR A 19 11.27 4.92 -6.17
CA TYR A 19 10.74 6.28 -6.15
C TYR A 19 10.62 6.86 -7.56
N GLN A 20 11.69 6.78 -8.35
CA GLN A 20 11.71 7.26 -9.74
C GLN A 20 10.64 6.56 -10.62
N ASN A 21 10.28 5.31 -10.30
CA ASN A 21 9.27 4.57 -11.06
C ASN A 21 7.83 5.09 -10.90
N PHE A 22 7.47 5.67 -9.75
CA PHE A 22 6.10 6.21 -9.55
C PHE A 22 6.03 7.74 -9.46
N GLU A 23 7.16 8.43 -9.27
CA GLU A 23 7.18 9.90 -9.18
C GLU A 23 6.52 10.63 -10.37
N PRO A 24 6.65 10.15 -11.63
CA PRO A 24 5.95 10.73 -12.78
C PRO A 24 4.42 10.62 -12.71
N VAL A 25 3.87 9.68 -11.94
CA VAL A 25 2.42 9.47 -11.77
C VAL A 25 1.79 10.58 -10.93
N LYS A 26 2.60 11.34 -10.18
CA LYS A 26 2.16 12.47 -9.33
C LYS A 26 0.97 12.13 -8.43
N LEU A 27 1.11 11.03 -7.69
CA LEU A 27 0.14 10.59 -6.67
C LEU A 27 -0.10 11.74 -5.68
N HIS A 28 -1.36 12.14 -5.50
CA HIS A 28 -1.74 13.37 -4.81
C HIS A 28 -1.18 13.44 -3.38
N GLY A 29 -1.38 12.38 -2.60
CA GLY A 29 -0.93 12.33 -1.21
C GLY A 29 0.60 12.33 -1.09
N TYR A 30 1.28 11.58 -1.95
CA TYR A 30 2.75 11.48 -1.92
C TYR A 30 3.44 12.73 -2.45
N THR A 31 2.86 13.40 -3.44
CA THR A 31 3.34 14.71 -3.93
C THR A 31 3.27 15.76 -2.83
N LYS A 32 2.21 15.76 -2.00
CA LYS A 32 2.04 16.67 -0.87
C LYS A 32 3.07 16.43 0.25
N VAL A 33 3.49 15.20 0.46
CA VAL A 33 4.47 14.83 1.50
C VAL A 33 5.90 15.18 1.09
N GLY A 34 6.19 15.15 -0.22
CA GLY A 34 7.51 15.41 -0.76
C GLY A 34 8.41 14.18 -0.81
N GLU A 35 9.49 14.31 -1.57
CA GLU A 35 10.42 13.23 -1.92
C GLU A 35 11.08 12.58 -0.71
N GLU A 36 11.79 13.37 0.09
CA GLU A 36 12.63 12.88 1.19
C GLU A 36 11.82 12.04 2.19
N ARG A 37 10.67 12.56 2.62
CA ARG A 37 9.74 11.86 3.53
C ARG A 37 9.10 10.63 2.88
N THR A 38 8.91 10.64 1.56
CA THR A 38 8.37 9.47 0.85
C THR A 38 9.42 8.36 0.80
N LYS A 39 10.66 8.68 0.45
CA LYS A 39 11.79 7.75 0.46
C LYS A 39 12.06 7.19 1.86
N GLU A 40 11.97 8.03 2.91
CA GLU A 40 12.08 7.58 4.30
C GLU A 40 11.00 6.52 4.63
N LYS A 41 9.75 6.78 4.27
CA LYS A 41 8.65 5.81 4.49
C LYS A 41 8.83 4.53 3.68
N MET A 42 9.34 4.61 2.45
CA MET A 42 9.66 3.44 1.65
C MET A 42 10.79 2.63 2.28
N CYS A 43 11.84 3.28 2.78
CA CYS A 43 12.91 2.65 3.55
C CYS A 43 12.38 1.89 4.78
N ASN A 44 11.37 2.44 5.46
CA ASN A 44 10.75 1.79 6.61
C ASN A 44 10.01 0.51 6.21
N LEU A 45 9.19 0.54 5.15
CA LEU A 45 8.53 -0.66 4.61
C LEU A 45 9.57 -1.69 4.13
N TYR A 46 10.65 -1.22 3.49
CA TYR A 46 11.71 -2.08 2.99
C TYR A 46 12.48 -2.79 4.13
N ASN A 47 12.72 -2.10 5.24
CA ASN A 47 13.30 -2.73 6.44
C ASN A 47 12.40 -3.84 6.98
N VAL A 48 11.09 -3.60 7.02
CA VAL A 48 10.10 -4.59 7.45
C VAL A 48 10.09 -5.81 6.51
N LEU A 49 10.25 -5.59 5.21
CA LEU A 49 10.41 -6.67 4.23
C LEU A 49 11.65 -7.52 4.55
N ILE A 50 12.81 -6.90 4.76
CA ILE A 50 14.05 -7.62 5.11
C ILE A 50 13.82 -8.45 6.37
N GLU A 51 13.24 -7.86 7.42
CA GLU A 51 12.94 -8.55 8.68
C GLU A 51 12.04 -9.78 8.46
N CYS A 52 11.01 -9.66 7.62
CA CYS A 52 10.12 -10.76 7.29
C CYS A 52 10.83 -11.89 6.52
N VAL A 53 11.70 -11.54 5.56
CA VAL A 53 12.47 -12.51 4.77
C VAL A 53 13.50 -13.23 5.64
N GLU A 54 14.24 -12.49 6.46
CA GLU A 54 15.24 -13.05 7.38
C GLU A 54 14.64 -14.03 8.38
N ASN A 55 13.52 -13.63 9.01
CA ASN A 55 12.90 -14.41 10.08
C ASN A 55 11.81 -15.37 9.59
N LYS A 56 11.57 -15.43 8.27
CA LYS A 56 10.52 -16.24 7.63
C LYS A 56 9.16 -16.08 8.29
N THR A 57 8.76 -14.83 8.54
CA THR A 57 7.51 -14.46 9.22
C THR A 57 6.82 -13.33 8.50
N LEU A 58 5.49 -13.29 8.58
CA LEU A 58 4.66 -12.22 7.99
C LEU A 58 4.15 -11.22 9.04
N ILE A 59 4.36 -11.49 10.33
CA ILE A 59 3.82 -10.65 11.41
C ILE A 59 4.28 -9.18 11.29
N PRO A 60 5.56 -8.87 11.04
CA PRO A 60 6.01 -7.49 10.94
C PRO A 60 5.33 -6.72 9.80
N VAL A 61 5.22 -7.33 8.61
CA VAL A 61 4.58 -6.67 7.46
C VAL A 61 3.08 -6.46 7.69
N LEU A 62 2.37 -7.40 8.30
CA LEU A 62 0.95 -7.27 8.60
C LEU A 62 0.70 -6.11 9.59
N ASN A 63 1.45 -6.05 10.68
CA ASN A 63 1.34 -4.97 11.65
C ASN A 63 1.68 -3.60 11.03
N HIS A 64 2.73 -3.56 10.20
CA HIS A 64 3.16 -2.33 9.55
C HIS A 64 2.13 -1.83 8.53
N THR A 65 1.58 -2.71 7.68
CA THR A 65 0.61 -2.31 6.66
C THR A 65 -0.74 -1.97 7.24
N GLU A 66 -1.17 -2.58 8.35
CA GLU A 66 -2.37 -2.16 9.08
C GLU A 66 -2.22 -0.74 9.62
N LYS A 67 -1.06 -0.41 10.21
CA LYS A 67 -0.75 0.94 10.69
C LYS A 67 -0.76 1.96 9.55
N ILE A 68 -0.06 1.66 8.44
CA ILE A 68 -0.06 2.52 7.24
C ILE A 68 -1.49 2.70 6.74
N ALA A 69 -2.29 1.62 6.68
CA ALA A 69 -3.65 1.71 6.19
C ALA A 69 -4.49 2.72 6.98
N LYS A 70 -4.46 2.63 8.31
CA LYS A 70 -5.19 3.54 9.21
C LYS A 70 -4.71 4.99 9.07
N GLU A 71 -3.39 5.22 9.07
CA GLU A 71 -2.81 6.55 8.94
C GLU A 71 -3.13 7.21 7.60
N ARG A 72 -3.03 6.45 6.51
CA ARG A 72 -3.25 6.97 5.16
C ARG A 72 -4.73 7.16 4.86
N TYR A 73 -5.59 6.26 5.32
CA TYR A 73 -7.03 6.40 5.22
C TYR A 73 -7.53 7.67 5.93
N SER A 74 -7.10 7.88 7.19
CA SER A 74 -7.45 9.09 7.95
C SER A 74 -6.86 10.37 7.35
N SER A 75 -5.79 10.26 6.56
CA SER A 75 -5.18 11.37 5.82
C SER A 75 -5.75 11.57 4.41
N GLY A 76 -6.77 10.79 4.02
CA GLY A 76 -7.46 10.92 2.72
C GLY A 76 -6.72 10.36 1.51
N TYR A 77 -5.80 9.40 1.71
CA TYR A 77 -5.10 8.74 0.61
C TYR A 77 -6.00 7.67 -0.01
N ASP A 78 -5.99 7.63 -1.34
CA ASP A 78 -6.63 6.54 -2.06
C ASP A 78 -5.80 5.26 -1.94
N LEU A 79 -6.50 4.12 -1.81
CA LEU A 79 -5.88 2.79 -1.72
C LEU A 79 -4.91 2.54 -2.89
N HIS A 80 -5.31 2.96 -4.09
CA HIS A 80 -4.50 2.82 -5.29
C HIS A 80 -3.13 3.50 -5.15
N GLU A 81 -3.05 4.71 -4.55
CA GLU A 81 -1.78 5.42 -4.40
C GLU A 81 -0.75 4.59 -3.61
N ILE A 82 -1.20 3.97 -2.52
CA ILE A 82 -0.32 3.18 -1.67
C ILE A 82 0.09 1.89 -2.36
N GLN A 83 -0.84 1.24 -3.06
CA GLN A 83 -0.53 0.03 -3.84
C GLN A 83 0.45 0.34 -4.98
N THR A 84 0.34 1.50 -5.65
CA THR A 84 1.31 1.93 -6.67
C THR A 84 2.71 2.01 -6.09
N VAL A 85 2.87 2.63 -4.91
CA VAL A 85 4.18 2.75 -4.25
C VAL A 85 4.75 1.37 -3.85
N ILE A 86 3.91 0.48 -3.31
CA ILE A 86 4.35 -0.88 -2.94
C ILE A 86 4.74 -1.68 -4.19
N ASN A 87 3.99 -1.56 -5.29
CA ASN A 87 4.29 -2.23 -6.54
C ASN A 87 5.59 -1.70 -7.17
N ALA A 88 5.85 -0.40 -7.10
CA ALA A 88 7.10 0.18 -7.57
C ALA A 88 8.30 -0.41 -6.81
N LEU A 89 8.18 -0.59 -5.50
CA LEU A 89 9.20 -1.22 -4.68
C LEU A 89 9.43 -2.69 -5.07
N GLU A 90 8.34 -3.46 -5.25
CA GLU A 90 8.39 -4.85 -5.68
C GLU A 90 9.10 -5.02 -7.04
N GLN A 91 8.76 -4.16 -8.00
CA GLN A 91 9.37 -4.17 -9.33
C GLN A 91 10.88 -3.87 -9.29
N SER A 92 11.29 -2.88 -8.50
CA SER A 92 12.71 -2.55 -8.35
C SER A 92 13.50 -3.67 -7.66
N ILE A 93 12.89 -4.39 -6.71
CA ILE A 93 13.49 -5.59 -6.11
C ILE A 93 13.65 -6.68 -7.16
N TRP A 94 12.61 -7.01 -7.92
CA TRP A 94 12.67 -8.05 -8.94
C TRP A 94 13.74 -7.76 -9.99
N LYS A 95 13.82 -6.50 -10.46
CA LYS A 95 14.87 -6.09 -11.39
C LYS A 95 16.26 -6.35 -10.82
N ARG A 96 16.49 -6.04 -9.53
CA ARG A 96 17.77 -6.31 -8.89
C ARG A 96 18.04 -7.81 -8.72
N VAL A 97 17.03 -8.60 -8.42
CA VAL A 97 17.17 -10.07 -8.39
C VAL A 97 17.57 -10.60 -9.76
N PHE A 98 16.94 -10.12 -10.84
CA PHE A 98 17.28 -10.54 -12.20
C PHE A 98 18.67 -10.08 -12.68
N SER A 99 19.25 -9.03 -12.10
CA SER A 99 20.58 -8.56 -12.49
C SER A 99 21.73 -9.21 -11.71
N GLU A 100 21.51 -9.55 -10.44
CA GLU A 100 22.60 -9.98 -9.54
C GLU A 100 22.56 -11.47 -9.16
N ILE A 101 21.45 -12.16 -9.40
CA ILE A 101 21.23 -13.52 -8.93
C ILE A 101 21.16 -14.50 -10.11
N GLU A 102 21.62 -15.72 -9.87
CA GLU A 102 21.55 -16.82 -10.83
C GLU A 102 20.09 -17.30 -11.04
N PRO A 103 19.68 -17.64 -12.27
CA PRO A 103 18.28 -18.00 -12.59
C PRO A 103 17.67 -19.13 -11.75
N GLU A 104 18.50 -20.07 -11.31
CA GLU A 104 18.10 -21.22 -10.49
C GLU A 104 17.46 -20.79 -9.15
N LYS A 105 17.79 -19.60 -8.66
CA LYS A 105 17.29 -19.05 -7.39
C LYS A 105 16.07 -18.14 -7.56
N TYR A 106 15.71 -17.76 -8.78
CA TYR A 106 14.58 -16.86 -9.04
C TYR A 106 13.27 -17.34 -8.41
N PRO A 107 12.85 -18.63 -8.55
CA PRO A 107 11.57 -19.06 -7.99
C PRO A 107 11.51 -18.87 -6.47
N GLU A 108 12.60 -19.16 -5.77
CA GLU A 108 12.68 -18.99 -4.32
C GLU A 108 12.66 -17.50 -3.94
N TYR A 109 13.52 -16.69 -4.57
CA TYR A 109 13.73 -15.30 -4.13
C TYR A 109 12.56 -14.40 -4.50
N LEU A 110 12.04 -14.53 -5.72
CA LEU A 110 10.83 -13.82 -6.12
C LEU A 110 9.63 -14.31 -5.32
N GLY A 111 9.54 -15.62 -5.04
CA GLY A 111 8.49 -16.20 -4.21
C GLY A 111 8.46 -15.62 -2.79
N LEU A 112 9.62 -15.50 -2.14
CA LEU A 112 9.74 -14.90 -0.81
C LEU A 112 9.29 -13.43 -0.79
N VAL A 113 9.83 -12.62 -1.71
CA VAL A 113 9.47 -11.19 -1.81
C VAL A 113 7.99 -11.01 -2.09
N SER A 114 7.45 -11.74 -3.08
CA SER A 114 6.05 -11.66 -3.46
C SER A 114 5.11 -12.12 -2.35
N THR A 115 5.53 -13.10 -1.55
CA THR A 115 4.73 -13.56 -0.40
C THR A 115 4.62 -12.47 0.66
N VAL A 116 5.72 -11.83 1.03
CA VAL A 116 5.72 -10.78 2.05
C VAL A 116 4.95 -9.54 1.58
N LEU A 117 5.28 -9.01 0.40
CA LEU A 117 4.62 -7.81 -0.12
C LEU A 117 3.16 -8.09 -0.52
N GLY A 118 2.86 -9.28 -1.04
CA GLY A 118 1.50 -9.73 -1.32
C GLY A 118 0.64 -9.77 -0.07
N ALA A 119 1.12 -10.40 1.02
CA ALA A 119 0.41 -10.41 2.31
C ALA A 119 0.21 -8.99 2.86
N GLY A 120 1.22 -8.13 2.73
CA GLY A 120 1.14 -6.72 3.11
C GLY A 120 0.05 -5.96 2.34
N LYS A 121 0.02 -6.09 1.01
CA LYS A 121 -0.97 -5.46 0.12
C LYS A 121 -2.40 -5.94 0.41
N ASP A 122 -2.58 -7.24 0.59
CA ASP A 122 -3.86 -7.83 0.91
C ASP A 122 -4.40 -7.36 2.27
N ASN A 123 -3.54 -7.36 3.29
CA ASN A 123 -3.89 -6.84 4.61
C ASN A 123 -4.28 -5.35 4.54
N LEU A 124 -3.49 -4.55 3.82
CA LEU A 124 -3.76 -3.13 3.59
C LEU A 124 -5.13 -2.91 2.94
N ALA A 125 -5.44 -3.67 1.88
CA ALA A 125 -6.72 -3.59 1.19
C ALA A 125 -7.90 -3.97 2.11
N ARG A 126 -7.76 -5.06 2.88
CA ARG A 126 -8.78 -5.48 3.85
C ARG A 126 -9.03 -4.43 4.93
N THR A 127 -7.97 -3.83 5.48
CA THR A 127 -8.11 -2.74 6.46
C THR A 127 -8.81 -1.51 5.84
N TYR A 128 -8.51 -1.16 4.59
CA TYR A 128 -9.19 -0.07 3.89
C TYR A 128 -10.70 -0.33 3.73
N VAL A 129 -11.08 -1.54 3.34
CA VAL A 129 -12.49 -1.95 3.21
C VAL A 129 -13.18 -1.92 4.57
N GLU A 130 -12.53 -2.41 5.62
CA GLU A 130 -13.07 -2.36 6.98
C GLU A 130 -13.31 -0.92 7.44
N LEU A 131 -12.36 -0.02 7.23
CA LEU A 131 -12.49 1.40 7.59
C LEU A 131 -13.62 2.08 6.80
N ALA A 132 -13.71 1.82 5.50
CA ALA A 132 -14.77 2.35 4.64
C ALA A 132 -16.17 1.84 5.04
N SER A 133 -16.30 0.56 5.39
CA SER A 133 -17.58 -0.01 5.83
C SER A 133 -18.07 0.52 7.19
N LYS A 134 -17.15 1.00 8.03
CA LYS A 134 -17.48 1.64 9.33
C LYS A 134 -17.98 3.08 9.17
N ILE A 135 -17.77 3.71 8.02
CA ILE A 135 -18.41 4.99 7.72
C ILE A 135 -19.89 4.72 7.49
N LYS A 136 -20.70 5.00 8.51
CA LYS A 136 -22.16 5.13 8.35
C LYS A 136 -22.43 6.27 7.38
N VAL A 137 -22.62 5.94 6.10
CA VAL A 137 -23.38 6.80 5.19
C VAL A 137 -24.75 7.02 5.85
N PRO A 138 -25.30 8.25 5.91
CA PRO A 138 -26.67 8.44 6.38
C PRO A 138 -27.55 7.47 5.61
N THR A 139 -28.09 6.48 6.32
CA THR A 139 -28.92 5.46 5.71
C THR A 139 -30.07 6.17 5.04
N LEU A 140 -30.16 6.02 3.72
CA LEU A 140 -31.29 6.49 2.93
C LEU A 140 -32.55 6.02 3.63
N ASN A 141 -33.37 6.95 4.12
CA ASN A 141 -34.62 6.60 4.76
C ASN A 141 -35.57 6.10 3.65
N LEU A 142 -35.54 4.79 3.41
CA LEU A 142 -36.37 4.15 2.40
C LEU A 142 -37.85 4.42 2.65
N GLN A 143 -38.27 4.53 3.92
CA GLN A 143 -39.65 4.89 4.23
C GLN A 143 -39.99 6.29 3.71
N ALA A 144 -39.10 7.28 3.87
CA ALA A 144 -39.31 8.62 3.32
C ALA A 144 -39.38 8.64 1.78
N LEU A 145 -38.70 7.72 1.10
CA LEU A 145 -38.81 7.54 -0.36
C LEU A 145 -40.12 6.88 -0.77
N PHE A 146 -40.60 5.90 -0.01
CA PHE A 146 -41.86 5.18 -0.29
C PHE A 146 -43.10 5.97 0.11
N THR A 147 -43.01 6.89 1.08
CA THR A 147 -44.12 7.79 1.43
C THR A 147 -44.34 8.88 0.38
N GLY A 148 -43.40 9.04 -0.56
CA GLY A 148 -43.38 10.16 -1.49
C GLY A 148 -43.06 11.46 -0.75
N SER A 149 -42.17 12.29 -1.29
CA SER A 149 -42.23 13.70 -0.96
C SER A 149 -43.53 14.22 -1.57
N GLU A 150 -44.63 14.17 -0.82
CA GLU A 150 -45.81 14.96 -1.16
C GLU A 150 -45.31 16.38 -1.30
N GLY A 151 -45.38 16.89 -2.53
CA GLY A 151 -44.90 18.21 -2.86
C GLY A 151 -45.46 19.22 -1.87
N ASP A 152 -44.60 20.19 -1.52
CA ASP A 152 -44.95 21.45 -0.91
C ASP A 152 -46.34 21.93 -1.38
N LYS A 153 -47.35 21.60 -0.59
CA LYS A 153 -48.70 22.17 -0.68
C LYS A 153 -49.01 22.75 0.68
N ALA A 154 -48.36 23.87 0.96
CA ALA A 154 -48.93 24.91 1.80
C ALA A 154 -49.20 26.14 0.91
N ILE A 155 -50.24 26.05 0.07
CA ILE A 155 -51.08 27.21 -0.22
C ILE A 155 -52.18 27.21 0.84
N LYS A 156 -52.16 28.21 1.73
CA LYS A 156 -53.26 28.76 2.54
C LYS A 156 -52.70 30.05 3.18
N GLU A 157 -53.24 31.25 3.04
CA GLU A 157 -54.47 31.80 2.43
C GLU A 157 -54.15 33.15 1.78
#